data_AF-A0A0Q6BA47-F1
#
_entry.id   AF-A0A0Q6BA47-F1
#
_cell.length_a   1.000
_cell.length_b   1.000
_cell.length_c   1.000
_cell.angle_alpha   90.00
_cell.angle_beta   90.00
_cell.angle_gamma   90.00
#
_symmetry.space_group_name_H-M   'P 1'
#
loop_
_entity.id
_entity.type
_entity.pdbx_description
1 polymer ?
#
loop_
_entity_poly.entity_id
_entity_poly.type
_entity_poly.pdbx_seq_one_letter_code
_entity_poly.pdbx_strand_id
1 'polypeptide(L)'
;MKTPIRLSDFIIQNMEVILEDWEEFARTINPPALTMDSKSLRDHAELMLTAIAKDLDKPQTQKEQSDKSRDLAPRNPNMTPAEKHAESRLLSGFNIGQ
;
A
#
# COMPACT_ATOMS: atom_id res chain seq x y z
N MET A 1 12.00 2.57 30.26
CA MET A 1 11.74 3.31 29.00
C MET A 1 11.07 2.35 28.04
N LYS A 2 9.97 2.72 27.38
CA LYS A 2 9.37 1.87 26.33
C LYS A 2 10.28 1.93 25.10
N THR A 3 10.66 0.78 24.56
CA THR A 3 11.38 0.71 23.28
C THR A 3 10.47 1.28 22.20
N PRO A 4 10.94 2.23 21.37
CA PRO A 4 10.14 2.74 20.25
C PRO A 4 9.84 1.60 19.27
N ILE A 5 8.58 1.51 18.83
CA ILE A 5 8.11 0.51 17.85
C ILE A 5 8.61 0.94 16.46
N ARG A 6 9.13 0.00 15.66
CA ARG A 6 9.49 0.27 14.26
C ARG A 6 8.22 0.46 13.44
N LEU A 7 8.28 1.27 12.39
CA LEU A 7 7.10 1.50 11.54
C LEU A 7 6.56 0.21 10.90
N SER A 8 7.44 -0.69 10.46
CA SER A 8 7.06 -2.01 9.95
C SER A 8 6.28 -2.83 10.97
N ASP A 9 6.79 -2.90 12.21
CA ASP A 9 6.12 -3.57 13.33
C ASP A 9 4.75 -2.94 13.62
N PHE A 10 4.66 -1.61 13.60
CA PHE A 10 3.41 -0.89 13.81
C PHE A 10 2.37 -1.24 12.74
N ILE A 11 2.75 -1.23 11.46
CA ILE A 11 1.85 -1.57 10.34
C ILE A 11 1.30 -2.98 10.51
N ILE A 12 2.16 -3.96 10.80
CA ILE A 12 1.73 -5.37 10.92
C ILE A 12 0.88 -5.58 12.18
N GLN A 13 1.22 -4.98 13.32
CA GLN A 13 0.47 -5.14 14.56
C GLN A 13 -0.91 -4.46 14.55
N ASN A 14 -1.10 -3.45 13.70
CA ASN A 14 -2.34 -2.67 13.61
C ASN A 14 -3.04 -2.86 12.26
N MET A 15 -2.78 -3.97 11.55
CA MET A 15 -3.25 -4.20 10.19
C MET A 15 -4.76 -3.99 10.05
N GLU A 16 -5.57 -4.61 10.90
CA GLU A 16 -7.03 -4.51 10.80
C GLU A 16 -7.53 -3.09 11.01
N VAL A 17 -7.00 -2.37 12.00
CA VAL A 17 -7.38 -0.97 12.27
C VAL A 17 -7.02 -0.07 11.09
N ILE A 18 -5.85 -0.27 10.48
CA ILE A 18 -5.44 0.48 9.30
C ILE A 18 -6.35 0.16 8.10
N LEU A 19 -6.79 -1.10 7.95
CA LEU A 19 -7.70 -1.51 6.87
C LEU A 19 -9.12 -0.98 7.07
N GLU A 20 -9.58 -0.86 8.32
CA GLU A 20 -10.85 -0.19 8.65
C GLU A 20 -10.81 1.28 8.26
N ASP A 21 -9.77 2.02 8.69
CA ASP A 21 -9.57 3.43 8.34
C ASP A 21 -9.43 3.63 6.81
N TRP A 22 -8.71 2.71 6.14
CA TRP A 22 -8.59 2.69 4.68
C TRP A 22 -9.95 2.54 4.01
N GLU A 23 -10.78 1.59 4.47
CA GLU A 23 -12.11 1.35 3.92
C GLU A 23 -13.02 2.56 4.14
N GLU A 24 -13.01 3.16 5.34
CA GLU A 24 -13.79 4.35 5.64
C GLU A 24 -13.44 5.49 4.68
N PHE A 25 -12.15 5.73 4.44
CA PHE A 25 -11.71 6.71 3.45
C PHE A 25 -12.15 6.34 2.03
N ALA A 26 -11.96 5.08 1.62
CA ALA A 26 -12.30 4.62 0.27
C ALA A 26 -13.79 4.80 -0.04
N ARG A 27 -14.67 4.68 0.97
CA ARG A 27 -16.12 4.94 0.83
C ARG A 27 -16.46 6.38 0.46
N THR A 28 -15.55 7.33 0.68
CA THR A 28 -15.75 8.74 0.32
C THR A 28 -15.49 9.02 -1.17
N ILE A 29 -14.89 8.08 -1.90
CA ILE A 29 -14.44 8.26 -3.30
C ILE A 29 -15.58 7.96 -4.28
N ASN A 30 -16.29 9.00 -4.71
CA ASN A 30 -17.40 8.90 -5.66
C ASN A 30 -16.93 8.94 -7.13
N PRO A 31 -17.71 8.39 -8.08
CA PRO A 31 -18.85 7.48 -7.90
C PRO A 31 -18.56 5.98 -7.72
N PRO A 32 -17.41 5.37 -8.09
CA PRO A 32 -17.32 3.91 -8.14
C PRO A 32 -17.40 3.21 -6.77
N ALA A 33 -17.01 3.86 -5.67
CA ALA A 33 -17.03 3.23 -4.35
C ALA A 33 -18.45 2.94 -3.82
N LEU A 34 -19.50 3.59 -4.35
CA LEU A 34 -20.87 3.46 -3.85
C LEU A 34 -21.47 2.05 -4.07
N THR A 35 -20.96 1.29 -5.03
CA THR A 35 -21.46 -0.05 -5.36
C THR A 35 -20.52 -1.17 -4.91
N MET A 36 -19.37 -0.84 -4.30
CA MET A 36 -18.36 -1.81 -3.90
C MET A 36 -18.62 -2.34 -2.49
N ASP A 37 -18.46 -3.65 -2.32
CA ASP A 37 -18.48 -4.26 -0.99
C ASP A 37 -17.16 -4.01 -0.24
N SER A 38 -17.11 -4.35 1.05
CA SER A 38 -15.92 -4.16 1.90
C SER A 38 -14.69 -4.87 1.33
N LYS A 39 -14.87 -6.08 0.77
CA LYS A 39 -13.78 -6.84 0.15
C LYS A 39 -13.20 -6.10 -1.06
N SER A 40 -14.04 -5.53 -1.90
CA SER A 40 -13.63 -4.73 -3.06
C SER A 40 -13.03 -3.37 -2.67
N LEU A 41 -13.43 -2.78 -1.53
CA LEU A 41 -12.86 -1.53 -1.03
C LEU A 41 -11.47 -1.75 -0.39
N ARG A 42 -11.30 -2.86 0.35
CA ARG A 42 -10.01 -3.24 0.95
C ARG A 42 -9.06 -3.86 -0.07
N ASP A 43 -9.56 -4.69 -0.98
CA ASP A 43 -8.84 -5.24 -2.13
C ASP A 43 -7.38 -5.62 -1.85
N HIS A 44 -6.41 -4.92 -2.45
CA HIS A 44 -4.98 -5.19 -2.31
C HIS A 44 -4.32 -4.41 -1.15
N ALA A 45 -5.07 -3.69 -0.33
CA ALA A 45 -4.53 -2.82 0.72
C ALA A 45 -3.65 -3.58 1.72
N GLU A 46 -4.09 -4.74 2.20
CA GLU A 46 -3.30 -5.58 3.13
C GLU A 46 -1.98 -6.03 2.49
N LEU A 47 -2.03 -6.42 1.20
CA LEU A 47 -0.86 -6.86 0.44
C LEU A 47 0.12 -5.70 0.21
N MET A 48 -0.39 -4.48 -0.05
CA MET A 48 0.43 -3.28 -0.15
C MET A 48 1.10 -2.95 1.18
N LEU A 49 0.35 -2.92 2.28
CA LEU A 49 0.88 -2.65 3.62
C LEU A 49 1.93 -3.68 4.03
N THR A 50 1.70 -4.95 3.72
CA THR A 50 2.68 -6.03 3.94
C THR A 50 3.93 -5.84 3.10
N ALA A 51 3.79 -5.45 1.83
CA ALA A 51 4.94 -5.18 0.96
C ALA A 51 5.75 -3.98 1.46
N ILE A 52 5.08 -2.92 1.92
CA ILE A 52 5.69 -1.73 2.51
C ILE A 52 6.45 -2.10 3.79
N ALA A 53 5.83 -2.84 4.72
CA ALA A 53 6.47 -3.26 5.96
C ALA A 53 7.74 -4.09 5.70
N LYS A 54 7.67 -5.04 4.74
CA LYS A 54 8.84 -5.85 4.33
C LYS A 54 9.95 -5.01 3.71
N ASP A 55 9.59 -4.02 2.92
CA ASP A 55 10.55 -3.12 2.28
C ASP A 55 11.21 -2.16 3.28
N LEU A 56 10.48 -1.69 4.30
CA LEU A 56 11.01 -0.91 5.42
C LEU A 56 12.02 -1.70 6.26
N ASP A 57 11.86 -3.01 6.37
CA ASP A 57 12.79 -3.88 7.10
C ASP A 57 14.01 -4.31 6.28
N LYS A 58 14.01 -4.04 4.97
CA LYS A 58 15.10 -4.44 4.08
C LYS A 58 16.34 -3.57 4.34
N PRO A 59 17.48 -4.16 4.75
CA PRO A 59 18.73 -3.42 4.86
C PRO A 59 19.12 -2.83 3.50
N GLN A 60 19.54 -1.57 3.51
CA GLN A 60 20.00 -0.85 2.33
C GLN A 60 21.21 0.01 2.68
N THR A 61 22.21 -0.03 1.83
CA THR A 61 23.33 0.92 1.83
C THR A 61 22.85 2.33 1.50
N GLN A 62 23.64 3.36 1.81
CA GLN A 62 23.32 4.74 1.41
C GLN A 62 23.14 4.88 -0.11
N LYS A 63 23.94 4.14 -0.91
CA LYS A 63 23.79 4.14 -2.37
C LYS A 63 22.46 3.56 -2.80
N GLU A 64 22.04 2.41 -2.26
CA GLU A 64 20.75 1.80 -2.60
C GLU A 64 19.57 2.70 -2.22
N GLN A 65 19.60 3.32 -1.04
CA GLN A 65 18.57 4.29 -0.62
C GLN A 65 18.53 5.49 -1.57
N SER A 66 19.70 6.03 -1.90
CA SER A 66 19.87 7.15 -2.84
C SER A 66 19.33 6.82 -4.23
N ASP A 67 19.68 5.66 -4.77
CA ASP A 67 19.25 5.22 -6.10
C ASP A 67 17.73 4.97 -6.12
N LYS A 68 17.20 4.30 -5.09
CA LYS A 68 15.76 4.04 -4.95
C LYS A 68 14.92 5.33 -4.88
N SER A 69 15.37 6.33 -4.11
CA SER A 69 14.66 7.61 -3.98
C SER A 69 14.61 8.44 -5.28
N ARG A 70 15.44 8.10 -6.26
CA ARG A 70 15.55 8.78 -7.56
C ARG A 70 15.09 7.92 -8.73
N ASP A 71 14.40 6.81 -8.45
CA ASP A 71 13.93 5.86 -9.47
C ASP A 71 15.08 5.26 -10.32
N LEU A 72 16.28 5.14 -9.74
CA LEU A 72 17.47 4.55 -10.37
C LEU A 72 17.73 3.11 -9.90
N ALA A 73 16.96 2.62 -8.92
CA ALA A 73 17.06 1.25 -8.46
C ALA A 73 16.48 0.27 -9.50
N PRO A 74 16.97 -0.99 -9.55
CA PRO A 74 16.39 -1.99 -10.43
C PRO A 74 14.89 -2.17 -10.17
N ARG A 75 14.10 -2.21 -11.24
CA ARG A 75 12.67 -2.51 -11.16
C ARG A 75 12.44 -3.96 -10.74
N ASN A 76 11.35 -4.18 -10.00
CA ASN A 76 10.84 -5.52 -9.78
C ASN A 76 10.35 -6.09 -11.12
N PRO A 77 10.80 -7.28 -11.55
CA PRO A 77 10.31 -7.90 -12.78
C PRO A 77 8.83 -8.30 -12.69
N ASN A 78 8.28 -8.43 -11.48
CA ASN A 78 6.88 -8.75 -11.25
C ASN A 78 6.12 -7.51 -10.77
N MET A 79 4.83 -7.43 -11.14
CA MET A 79 3.95 -6.41 -10.61
C MET A 79 3.84 -6.51 -9.09
N THR A 80 4.12 -5.40 -8.42
CA THR A 80 3.88 -5.19 -7.01
C THR A 80 2.37 -5.17 -6.72
N PRO A 81 1.96 -5.40 -5.45
CA PRO A 81 0.56 -5.23 -5.05
C PRO A 81 0.01 -3.84 -5.40
N ALA A 82 0.83 -2.79 -5.34
CA ALA A 82 0.43 -1.43 -5.71
C ALA A 82 0.14 -1.29 -7.21
N GLU A 83 0.97 -1.87 -8.07
CA GLU A 83 0.73 -1.87 -9.52
C GLU A 83 -0.52 -2.66 -9.89
N LYS A 84 -0.74 -3.82 -9.28
CA LYS A 84 -1.96 -4.63 -9.48
C LYS A 84 -3.21 -3.89 -8.99
N HIS A 85 -3.10 -3.20 -7.85
CA HIS A 85 -4.18 -2.37 -7.34
C HIS A 85 -4.55 -1.26 -8.33
N ALA A 86 -3.55 -0.52 -8.83
CA ALA A 86 -3.77 0.56 -9.81
C ALA A 86 -4.44 0.05 -11.10
N GLU A 87 -4.00 -1.09 -11.63
CA GLU A 87 -4.63 -1.73 -12.79
C GLU A 87 -6.09 -2.12 -12.50
N SER A 88 -6.35 -2.75 -11.35
CA SER A 88 -7.71 -3.14 -10.94
C SER A 88 -8.65 -1.93 -10.79
N ARG A 89 -8.15 -0.82 -10.23
CA ARG A 89 -8.91 0.43 -10.11
C ARG A 89 -9.24 1.02 -11.48
N LEU A 90 -8.28 1.07 -12.39
CA LEU A 90 -8.50 1.53 -13.76
C LEU A 90 -9.58 0.70 -14.46
N LEU A 91 -9.51 -0.63 -14.35
CA LEU A 91 -10.52 -1.55 -14.91
C LEU A 91 -11.90 -1.39 -14.26
N SER A 92 -11.95 -0.95 -13.00
CA SER A 92 -13.19 -0.66 -12.26
C SER A 92 -13.75 0.74 -12.53
N GLY A 93 -13.13 1.51 -13.44
CA GLY A 93 -13.60 2.82 -13.88
C GLY A 93 -13.10 4.00 -13.04
N PHE A 94 -12.14 3.79 -12.13
CA PHE A 94 -11.43 4.88 -11.46
C PHE A 94 -10.41 5.51 -12.41
N ASN A 95 -10.14 6.80 -12.22
CA ASN A 95 -8.98 7.46 -12.81
C ASN A 95 -7.88 7.68 -11.76
N ILE A 96 -6.68 8.06 -12.19
CA ILE A 96 -5.50 8.22 -11.31
C ILE A 96 -5.67 9.35 -10.25
N GLY A 97 -6.61 10.28 -10.44
CA GLY A 97 -6.88 11.36 -9.50
C GLY A 97 -7.91 11.03 -8.41
N GLN A 98 -8.41 9.80 -8.37
CA GLN A 98 -9.38 9.28 -7.40
C GLN A 98 -8.75 8.15 -6.60
#